data_AF-A0A8T4UID3-F1
#
_entry.id   AF-A0A8T4UID3-F1
#
_cell.length_a   1.000
_cell.length_b   1.000
_cell.length_c   1.000
_cell.angle_alpha   90.00
_cell.angle_beta   90.00
_cell.angle_gamma   90.00
#
_symmetry.space_group_name_H-M   'P 1'
#
loop_
_entity.id
_entity.type
_entity.pdbx_description
1 polymer ?
#
loop_
_entity_poly.entity_id
_entity_poly.type
_entity_poly.pdbx_seq_one_letter_code
_entity_poly.pdbx_strand_id
1 'polypeptide(L)'
;MNISDNLKKNLLDLEYNKNLQYFNTCLVIIFTYLIGLIFAILSRQVDISNFLQLVILIIFTLVFLLIMFYFLIDLKTALNRIVKEIKELKI
;
A
#
# COMPACT_ATOMS: atom_id res chain seq x y z
N MET A 1 13.06 -20.90 27.75
CA MET A 1 12.29 -19.97 26.90
C MET A 1 11.08 -19.54 27.70
N ASN A 2 10.96 -18.25 28.04
CA ASN A 2 9.91 -17.77 28.94
C ASN A 2 8.59 -17.69 28.15
N ILE A 3 7.46 -18.09 28.76
CA ILE A 3 6.15 -18.11 28.08
C ILE A 3 5.77 -16.72 27.56
N SER A 4 6.23 -15.65 28.22
CA SER A 4 6.06 -14.26 27.80
C SER A 4 6.70 -13.95 26.45
N ASP A 5 7.88 -14.50 26.18
CA ASP A 5 8.68 -14.15 24.99
C ASP A 5 8.07 -14.79 23.75
N ASN A 6 7.56 -16.02 23.89
CA ASN A 6 6.81 -16.72 22.86
C ASN A 6 5.50 -15.99 22.51
N LEU A 7 4.79 -15.48 23.53
CA LEU A 7 3.55 -14.74 23.33
C LEU A 7 3.82 -13.40 22.63
N LYS A 8 4.88 -12.69 23.02
CA LYS A 8 5.30 -11.45 22.36
C LYS A 8 5.71 -11.67 20.91
N LYS A 9 6.48 -12.73 20.61
CA LYS A 9 6.82 -13.10 19.23
C LYS A 9 5.56 -13.38 18.41
N ASN A 10 4.62 -14.18 18.92
CA ASN A 10 3.38 -14.49 18.20
C ASN A 10 2.55 -13.23 17.91
N LEU A 11 2.51 -12.27 18.83
CA LEU A 11 1.83 -10.98 18.60
C LEU A 11 2.52 -10.17 17.49
N LEU A 12 3.86 -10.12 17.49
CA LEU A 12 4.63 -9.44 16.46
C LEU A 12 4.46 -10.12 15.09
N ASP A 13 4.45 -11.45 15.03
CA ASP A 13 4.20 -12.20 13.80
C ASP A 13 2.79 -11.94 13.26
N LEU A 14 1.79 -11.82 14.16
CA LEU A 14 0.43 -11.45 13.78
C LEU A 14 0.35 -10.03 13.23
N GLU A 15 1.01 -9.07 13.89
CA GLU A 15 1.07 -7.68 13.44
C GLU A 15 1.82 -7.55 12.11
N TYR A 16 2.91 -8.29 11.93
CA TYR A 16 3.65 -8.36 10.67
C TYR A 16 2.75 -8.84 9.54
N ASN A 17 2.05 -9.96 9.72
CA ASN A 17 1.15 -10.51 8.70
C ASN A 17 0.01 -9.55 8.36
N LYS A 18 -0.56 -8.86 9.36
CA LYS A 18 -1.58 -7.83 9.14
C LYS A 18 -1.05 -6.68 8.28
N ASN A 19 0.12 -6.13 8.63
CA ASN A 19 0.73 -5.04 7.86
C ASN A 19 1.16 -5.47 6.46
N LEU A 20 1.61 -6.72 6.30
CA LEU A 20 1.98 -7.29 5.01
C LEU A 20 0.75 -7.45 4.12
N GLN A 21 -0.37 -7.90 4.68
CA GLN A 21 -1.64 -7.98 3.98
C GLN A 21 -2.10 -6.60 3.51
N TYR A 22 -2.05 -5.58 4.38
CA TYR A 22 -2.39 -4.21 3.99
C TYR A 22 -1.46 -3.65 2.92
N PHE A 23 -0.16 -3.95 2.99
CA PHE A 23 0.82 -3.54 1.99
C PHE A 23 0.47 -4.15 0.61
N ASN A 24 0.20 -5.45 0.58
CA ASN A 24 -0.19 -6.14 -0.65
C ASN A 24 -1.53 -5.63 -1.19
N THR A 25 -2.51 -5.37 -0.32
CA THR A 25 -3.80 -4.80 -0.73
C THR A 25 -3.62 -3.40 -1.33
N CYS A 26 -2.77 -2.54 -0.75
CA CYS A 26 -2.47 -1.24 -1.32
C CYS A 26 -1.86 -1.35 -2.73
N LEU A 27 -0.93 -2.28 -2.93
CA LEU A 27 -0.36 -2.54 -4.26
C LEU A 27 -1.45 -2.97 -5.26
N VAL A 28 -2.32 -3.92 -4.88
CA VAL A 28 -3.43 -4.36 -5.73
C VAL A 28 -4.33 -3.18 -6.11
N ILE A 29 -4.72 -2.33 -5.15
CA ILE A 29 -5.54 -1.15 -5.40
C ILE A 29 -4.88 -0.20 -6.42
N ILE A 30 -3.58 0.07 -6.27
CA ILE A 30 -2.83 0.91 -7.22
C ILE A 30 -2.88 0.29 -8.62
N PHE A 31 -2.59 -1.00 -8.75
CA PHE A 31 -2.61 -1.68 -10.05
C PHE A 31 -4.00 -1.70 -10.67
N THR A 32 -5.05 -2.00 -9.89
CA THR A 32 -6.44 -1.96 -10.38
C THR A 32 -6.82 -0.57 -10.88
N TYR A 33 -6.46 0.48 -10.14
CA TYR A 33 -6.70 1.86 -10.55
C TYR A 33 -6.00 2.18 -11.87
N LEU A 34 -4.70 1.86 -12.00
CA LEU A 34 -3.93 2.12 -13.21
C LEU A 34 -4.47 1.36 -14.43
N ILE A 35 -4.85 0.09 -14.25
CA ILE A 35 -5.48 -0.71 -15.30
C ILE A 35 -6.81 -0.08 -15.72
N GLY A 36 -7.64 0.33 -14.76
CA GLY A 36 -8.90 1.05 -15.03
C GLY A 36 -8.69 2.33 -15.81
N LEU A 37 -7.67 3.12 -15.45
CA LEU A 37 -7.28 4.34 -16.17
C LEU A 37 -6.89 4.03 -17.63
N ILE A 38 -6.08 3.00 -17.85
CA ILE A 38 -5.66 2.57 -19.20
C ILE A 38 -6.89 2.17 -20.02
N PHE A 39 -7.81 1.38 -19.46
CA PHE A 39 -9.05 1.00 -20.15
C PHE A 39 -9.94 2.21 -20.47
N ALA A 40 -10.08 3.17 -19.55
CA ALA A 40 -10.87 4.38 -19.77
C ALA A 40 -10.30 5.24 -20.93
N ILE A 41 -8.98 5.31 -21.04
CA ILE A 41 -8.29 6.00 -22.14
C ILE A 41 -8.48 5.25 -23.46
N LEU A 42 -8.25 3.93 -23.48
CA LEU A 42 -8.34 3.10 -24.69
C LEU A 42 -9.77 3.01 -25.23
N SER A 43 -10.76 2.94 -24.34
CA SER A 43 -12.18 2.91 -24.70
C SER A 43 -12.73 4.27 -25.15
N ARG A 44 -11.89 5.32 -25.17
CA ARG A 44 -12.28 6.71 -25.46
C ARG A 44 -13.40 7.23 -24.55
N GLN A 45 -13.53 6.67 -23.35
CA GLN A 45 -14.43 7.22 -22.32
C GLN A 45 -13.92 8.55 -21.79
N VAL A 46 -12.60 8.76 -21.86
CA VAL A 46 -11.96 10.05 -21.61
C VAL A 46 -11.75 10.75 -22.96
N ASP A 47 -12.37 11.91 -23.13
CA ASP A 47 -12.09 12.76 -24.29
C ASP A 47 -10.75 13.48 -24.08
N ILE A 48 -9.70 12.94 -24.70
CA ILE A 48 -8.33 13.47 -24.63
C ILE A 48 -8.24 14.88 -25.26
N SER A 49 -9.19 15.24 -26.12
CA SER A 49 -9.26 16.57 -26.74
C SER A 49 -9.75 17.64 -25.76
N ASN A 50 -10.50 17.23 -24.73
CA ASN A 50 -11.01 18.15 -23.72
C ASN A 50 -9.95 18.39 -22.64
N PHE A 51 -9.23 19.50 -22.78
CA PHE A 51 -8.17 19.91 -21.85
C PHE A 51 -8.63 19.96 -20.38
N LEU A 52 -9.85 20.43 -20.12
CA LEU A 52 -10.39 20.54 -18.75
C LEU A 52 -10.54 19.15 -18.11
N GLN A 53 -11.13 18.19 -18.83
CA GLN A 53 -11.30 16.82 -18.34
C GLN A 53 -9.95 16.14 -18.07
N LEU A 54 -8.98 16.36 -18.96
CA LEU A 54 -7.64 15.79 -18.85
C LEU A 54 -6.89 16.34 -17.63
N VAL A 55 -6.97 17.65 -17.38
CA VAL A 55 -6.36 18.28 -16.19
C VAL A 55 -6.98 17.74 -14.90
N ILE A 56 -8.30 17.61 -14.84
CA ILE A 56 -9.00 17.05 -13.67
C ILE A 56 -8.54 15.61 -13.43
N LEU A 57 -8.50 14.78 -14.48
CA LEU A 57 -8.06 13.39 -14.38
C LEU A 57 -6.62 13.28 -13.84
N ILE A 58 -5.71 14.12 -14.31
CA ILE A 58 -4.31 14.15 -13.88
C ILE A 58 -4.22 14.53 -12.40
N ILE A 59 -4.92 15.60 -11.98
CA ILE A 59 -4.91 16.05 -10.59
C ILE A 59 -5.45 14.96 -9.66
N PHE A 60 -6.60 14.36 -9.99
CA PHE A 60 -7.17 13.28 -9.20
C PHE A 60 -6.24 12.06 -9.12
N THR A 61 -5.64 11.69 -10.26
CA THR A 61 -4.69 10.57 -10.31
C THR A 61 -3.46 10.84 -9.45
N LEU A 62 -2.90 12.05 -9.51
CA LEU A 62 -1.75 12.44 -8.69
C LEU A 62 -2.08 12.41 -7.20
N VAL A 63 -3.21 12.98 -6.79
CA VAL A 63 -3.64 13.00 -5.38
C VAL A 63 -3.85 11.58 -4.87
N PHE A 64 -4.56 10.75 -5.64
CA PHE A 64 -4.79 9.36 -5.29
C PHE A 64 -3.48 8.57 -5.15
N LEU A 65 -2.59 8.67 -6.13
CA LEU A 65 -1.29 7.97 -6.09
C LEU A 65 -0.42 8.46 -4.94
N LEU A 66 -0.42 9.76 -4.63
CA LEU A 66 0.36 10.32 -3.53
C LEU A 66 -0.11 9.77 -2.18
N ILE A 67 -1.43 9.73 -1.95
CA ILE A 67 -2.01 9.13 -0.74
C ILE A 67 -1.62 7.66 -0.63
N MET A 68 -1.81 6.89 -1.71
CA MET A 68 -1.48 5.47 -1.73
C MET A 68 0.02 5.22 -1.49
N PHE A 69 0.89 6.05 -2.06
CA PHE A 69 2.33 5.93 -1.89
C PHE A 69 2.77 6.25 -0.45
N TYR A 70 2.15 7.26 0.17
CA TYR A 70 2.34 7.58 1.58
C TYR A 70 2.00 6.38 2.48
N PHE A 71 0.83 5.77 2.27
CA PHE A 71 0.43 4.56 3.00
C PHE A 71 1.40 3.40 2.78
N LEU A 72 1.89 3.20 1.56
CA LEU A 72 2.85 2.15 1.24
C LEU A 72 4.17 2.32 2.00
N ILE A 73 4.68 3.55 2.10
CA ILE A 73 5.90 3.86 2.84
C ILE A 73 5.69 3.62 4.35
N ASP A 74 4.56 4.06 4.89
CA ASP A 74 4.23 3.88 6.30
C ASP A 74 4.17 2.38 6.67
N LEU A 75 3.44 1.58 5.88
CA LEU A 75 3.33 0.13 6.06
C LEU A 75 4.69 -0.56 5.92
N LYS A 76 5.51 -0.17 4.94
CA LYS A 76 6.88 -0.70 4.79
C LYS A 76 7.75 -0.39 6.01
N THR A 77 7.62 0.81 6.55
CA THR A 77 8.36 1.23 7.75
C THR A 77 7.91 0.44 8.97
N ALA A 78 6.61 0.23 9.15
CA ALA A 78 6.06 -0.61 10.21
C ALA A 78 6.55 -2.07 10.13
N LEU A 79 6.53 -2.67 8.94
CA LEU A 79 7.06 -4.02 8.71
C LEU A 79 8.54 -4.14 9.09
N ASN A 80 9.35 -3.18 8.66
CA ASN A 80 10.78 -3.16 8.99
C ASN A 80 11.03 -2.98 10.49
N ARG A 81 10.19 -2.20 11.19
CA ARG A 81 10.25 -2.05 12.65
C ARG A 81 9.96 -3.39 13.34
N ILE A 82 8.88 -4.06 12.97
CA ILE A 82 8.49 -5.35 13.56
C ILE A 82 9.59 -6.41 13.34
N VAL A 83 10.19 -6.47 12.15
CA VAL A 83 11.31 -7.37 11.86
C VAL A 83 12.52 -7.08 12.77
N LYS A 84 12.81 -5.81 13.06
CA LYS A 84 13.87 -5.45 14.01
C LYS A 84 13.54 -5.90 15.42
N GLU A 85 12.31 -5.67 15.89
CA GLU A 85 11.86 -6.10 17.22
C GLU A 85 11.92 -7.63 17.40
N ILE A 86 11.55 -8.40 16.37
CA ILE A 86 11.68 -9.86 16.37
C ILE A 86 13.14 -10.29 16.47
N LYS A 87 14.07 -9.61 15.77
CA LYS A 87 15.51 -9.92 15.84
C LYS A 87 16.12 -9.56 17.21
N GLU A 88 15.66 -8.48 17.81
CA GLU A 88 16.13 -8.00 19.12
C GLU A 88 15.66 -8.91 20.27
N LEU A 89 14.59 -9.69 20.08
CA LEU A 89 14.06 -10.62 21.07
C LEU A 89 15.01 -11.77 21.46
N LYS A 90 16.24 -11.85 20.91
CA LYS A 90 17.28 -12.86 21.22
C LYS A 90 16.68 -14.26 21.42
N ILE A 91 15.93 -14.70 20.41
CA ILE A 91 15.52 -16.10 20.26
C ILE A 91 16.54 -16.80 19.37
#